data_AF-A0A7Y0SF27-F1
#
_entry.id   AF-A0A7Y0SF27-F1
#
_cell.length_a   1.000
_cell.length_b   1.000
_cell.length_c   1.000
_cell.angle_alpha   90.00
_cell.angle_beta   90.00
_cell.angle_gamma   90.00
#
_symmetry.space_group_name_H-M   'P 1'
#
loop_
_entity.id
_entity.type
_entity.pdbx_description
1 polymer ?
#
loop_
_entity_poly.entity_id
_entity_poly.type
_entity_poly.pdbx_seq_one_letter_code
_entity_poly.pdbx_strand_id
1 'polypeptide(L)'
;FLLVSRSAAQRMTEGYAHLRAGLSDVAGSQVTHAVMVFDSFIEPETGRYLSDYEAFCRRWRDLGGEVWADAAVRVSHLAEIAVRV
;
A
#
# COMPACT_ATOMS: atom_id res chain seq x y z
N PHE A 1 9.36 -5.06 6.69
CA PHE A 1 9.28 -3.74 7.35
C PHE A 1 9.45 -2.66 6.28
N LEU A 2 8.79 -1.51 6.42
CA LEU A 2 8.80 -0.43 5.43
C LEU A 2 9.34 0.85 6.06
N LEU A 3 10.13 1.62 5.32
CA LEU A 3 10.53 2.97 5.68
C LEU A 3 9.98 3.93 4.63
N VAL A 4 9.14 4.87 5.05
CA VAL A 4 8.54 5.88 4.18
C VAL A 4 8.89 7.25 4.73
N SER A 5 9.55 8.08 3.92
CA SER A 5 9.84 9.45 4.31
C SER A 5 8.54 10.27 4.38
N ARG A 6 8.52 11.31 5.22
CA ARG A 6 7.37 12.23 5.31
C ARG A 6 7.01 12.82 3.94
N SER A 7 8.00 13.22 3.16
CA SER A 7 7.79 13.81 1.83
C SER A 7 7.20 12.81 0.84
N ALA A 8 7.63 11.54 0.87
CA ALA A 8 7.04 10.49 0.05
C ALA A 8 5.57 10.25 0.45
N ALA A 9 5.28 10.17 1.75
CA ALA A 9 3.91 10.01 2.24
C ALA A 9 3.00 11.17 1.80
N GLN A 10 3.45 12.43 1.92
CA GLN A 10 2.68 13.59 1.47
C GLN A 10 2.39 13.53 -0.04
N ARG A 11 3.43 13.32 -0.87
CA ARG A 11 3.29 13.18 -2.32
C ARG A 11 2.30 12.07 -2.70
N MET A 12 2.36 10.93 -2.02
CA MET A 12 1.43 9.82 -2.24
C MET A 12 -0.01 10.23 -1.94
N THR A 13 -0.26 10.86 -0.79
CA THR A 13 -1.63 11.28 -0.41
C THR A 13 -2.19 12.39 -1.29
N GLU A 14 -1.34 13.28 -1.79
CA GLU A 14 -1.72 14.37 -2.70
C GLU A 14 -2.01 13.83 -4.11
N GLY A 15 -1.11 12.99 -4.65
CA GLY A 15 -1.25 12.40 -5.98
C GLY A 15 -2.44 11.45 -6.12
N TYR A 16 -2.86 10.81 -5.01
CA TYR A 16 -3.98 9.88 -4.97
C TYR A 16 -5.15 10.39 -4.13
N ALA A 17 -5.40 11.70 -4.10
CA ALA A 17 -6.48 12.29 -3.31
C ALA A 17 -7.89 11.73 -3.63
N HIS A 18 -8.10 11.10 -4.79
CA HIS A 18 -9.34 10.42 -5.15
C HIS A 18 -9.59 9.12 -4.36
N LEU A 19 -8.57 8.57 -3.69
CA LEU A 19 -8.68 7.40 -2.81
C LEU A 19 -9.08 7.80 -1.37
N ARG A 20 -9.70 8.98 -1.19
CA ARG A 20 -10.19 9.40 0.13
C ARG A 20 -11.35 8.51 0.56
N ALA A 21 -11.23 7.92 1.74
CA ALA A 21 -12.27 7.12 2.37
C ALA A 21 -12.33 7.39 3.89
N GLY A 22 -13.48 7.08 4.46
CA GLY A 22 -13.63 6.96 5.91
C GLY A 22 -13.15 5.59 6.38
N LEU A 23 -12.47 5.55 7.52
CA LEU A 23 -12.16 4.31 8.24
C LEU A 23 -12.94 4.24 9.53
N SER A 24 -13.46 3.06 9.81
CA SER A 24 -14.01 2.72 11.12
C SER A 24 -13.28 1.48 11.63
N ASP A 25 -12.90 1.48 12.90
CA ASP A 25 -12.42 0.26 13.56
C ASP A 25 -13.56 -0.49 14.26
N VAL A 26 -13.25 -1.69 14.77
CA VAL A 26 -14.20 -2.53 15.50
C VAL A 26 -14.63 -1.93 16.85
N ALA A 27 -13.88 -0.95 17.36
CA ALA A 27 -14.18 -0.23 18.61
C ALA A 27 -15.08 1.00 18.36
N GLY A 28 -15.44 1.27 17.11
CA GLY A 28 -16.27 2.41 16.72
C GLY A 28 -15.52 3.73 16.58
N SER A 29 -14.18 3.72 16.64
CA SER A 29 -13.37 4.88 16.29
C SER A 29 -13.51 5.16 14.81
N GLN A 30 -13.67 6.44 14.45
CA GLN A 30 -13.84 6.86 13.06
C GLN A 30 -12.77 7.86 12.66
N VAL A 31 -12.08 7.55 11.57
CA VAL A 31 -11.28 8.51 10.80
C VAL A 31 -12.12 8.92 9.61
N THR A 32 -12.58 10.17 9.59
CA THR A 32 -13.47 10.64 8.53
C THR A 32 -12.77 10.82 7.19
N HIS A 33 -11.44 11.01 7.20
CA HIS A 33 -10.66 11.27 5.99
C HIS A 33 -9.27 10.63 6.08
N ALA A 34 -9.09 9.50 5.40
CA ALA A 34 -7.80 8.89 5.10
C ALA A 34 -7.66 8.71 3.58
N VAL A 35 -6.44 8.80 3.05
CA VAL A 35 -6.17 8.46 1.65
C VAL A 35 -5.66 7.04 1.59
N MET A 36 -6.41 6.15 0.93
CA MET A 36 -6.20 4.71 0.95
C MET A 36 -5.08 4.27 -0.01
N VAL A 37 -3.87 4.79 0.21
CA VAL A 37 -2.71 4.54 -0.66
C VAL A 37 -2.22 3.08 -0.65
N PHE A 38 -2.67 2.30 0.33
CA PHE A 38 -2.43 0.85 0.44
C PHE A 38 -3.63 0.00 -0.01
N ASP A 39 -4.70 0.60 -0.56
CA ASP A 39 -5.85 -0.19 -1.01
C ASP A 39 -5.45 -1.10 -2.17
N SER A 40 -5.73 -2.39 -2.05
CA SER A 40 -5.50 -3.37 -3.10
C SER A 40 -6.39 -3.08 -4.31
N PHE A 41 -5.93 -3.40 -5.52
CA PHE A 41 -6.76 -3.25 -6.72
C PHE A 41 -6.34 -4.24 -7.80
N ILE A 42 -7.22 -4.42 -8.80
CA ILE A 42 -6.90 -5.15 -10.02
C ILE A 42 -6.35 -4.15 -11.01
N GLU A 43 -5.10 -4.34 -11.41
CA GLU A 43 -4.42 -3.47 -12.38
C GLU A 43 -5.15 -3.53 -13.73
N PRO A 44 -5.67 -2.41 -14.24
CA PRO A 44 -6.54 -2.42 -15.42
C PRO A 44 -5.80 -2.84 -16.69
N GLU A 45 -4.49 -2.60 -16.78
CA GLU A 45 -3.70 -2.95 -17.98
C GLU A 45 -3.37 -4.44 -18.07
N THR A 46 -3.20 -5.12 -16.93
CA THR A 46 -2.74 -6.51 -16.89
C THR A 46 -3.76 -7.49 -16.32
N GLY A 47 -4.82 -6.99 -15.68
CA GLY A 47 -5.80 -7.80 -14.95
C GLY A 47 -5.23 -8.46 -13.70
N ARG A 48 -4.00 -8.12 -13.27
CA ARG A 48 -3.38 -8.69 -12.07
C ARG A 48 -3.95 -8.03 -10.82
N TYR A 49 -4.36 -8.85 -9.85
CA TYR A 49 -4.58 -8.38 -8.49
C TYR A 49 -3.25 -7.97 -7.87
N LEU A 50 -3.19 -6.76 -7.33
CA LEU A 50 -2.07 -6.27 -6.53
C LEU A 50 -2.48 -6.27 -5.06
N SER A 51 -1.66 -6.89 -4.21
CA SER A 51 -1.83 -6.77 -2.76
C SER A 51 -1.65 -5.33 -2.28
N ASP A 52 -1.91 -5.07 -1.01
CA ASP A 52 -1.77 -3.77 -0.37
C ASP A 52 -0.37 -3.15 -0.55
N TYR A 53 0.69 -3.93 -0.34
CA TYR A 53 2.07 -3.47 -0.51
C TYR A 53 2.48 -3.34 -1.99
N GLU A 54 1.99 -4.22 -2.87
CA GLU A 54 2.24 -4.10 -4.31
C GLU A 54 1.53 -2.86 -4.88
N ALA A 55 0.29 -2.61 -4.47
CA ALA A 55 -0.49 -1.46 -4.87
C ALA A 55 0.18 -0.15 -4.43
N PHE A 56 0.68 -0.09 -3.20
CA PHE A 56 1.47 1.05 -2.72
C PHE A 56 2.71 1.29 -3.59
N CYS A 57 3.52 0.24 -3.83
CA CYS A 57 4.72 0.32 -4.66
C CYS A 57 4.42 0.68 -6.12
N ARG A 58 3.29 0.22 -6.67
CA ARG A 58 2.83 0.61 -8.02
C ARG A 58 2.51 2.10 -8.07
N ARG A 59 1.66 2.57 -7.16
CA ARG A 59 1.28 3.99 -7.06
C ARG A 59 2.48 4.91 -6.87
N TRP A 60 3.45 4.50 -6.05
CA TRP A 60 4.66 5.30 -5.86
C TRP A 60 5.48 5.43 -7.14
N ARG A 61 5.63 4.35 -7.91
CA ARG A 61 6.32 4.37 -9.21
C ARG A 61 5.59 5.21 -10.25
N ASP A 62 4.26 5.19 -10.27
CA ASP A 62 3.46 6.02 -11.16
C ASP A 62 3.66 7.53 -10.90
N LEU A 63 3.97 7.92 -9.66
CA LEU A 63 4.38 9.29 -9.30
C LEU A 63 5.87 9.60 -9.55
N GLY A 64 6.58 8.72 -10.26
CA GLY A 64 8.03 8.82 -10.51
C GLY A 64 8.89 8.52 -9.29
N GLY A 65 8.35 7.80 -8.31
CA GLY A 65 9.06 7.37 -7.12
C GLY A 65 9.87 6.09 -7.32
N GLU A 66 10.92 5.93 -6.53
CA GLU A 66 11.77 4.74 -6.53
C GLU A 66 11.53 3.88 -5.29
N VAL A 67 11.57 2.55 -5.47
CA VAL A 67 11.45 1.57 -4.39
C VAL A 67 12.80 0.92 -4.18
N TRP A 68 13.28 0.94 -2.94
CA TRP A 68 14.58 0.43 -2.54
C TRP A 68 14.43 -0.75 -1.59
N ALA A 69 15.34 -1.72 -1.68
CA ALA A 69 15.43 -2.84 -0.74
C ALA A 69 16.85 -2.90 -0.17
N ASP A 70 16.97 -2.89 1.16
CA ASP A 70 18.25 -3.08 1.83
C ASP A 70 18.57 -4.57 1.97
N ALA A 71 19.48 -5.06 1.12
CA ALA A 71 19.91 -6.45 1.09
C ALA A 71 20.78 -6.85 2.32
N ALA A 72 21.20 -5.91 3.16
CA ALA A 72 21.88 -6.22 4.43
C ALA A 72 20.89 -6.64 5.51
N VAL A 73 19.63 -6.18 5.44
CA VAL A 73 18.59 -6.55 6.39
C VAL A 73 18.12 -7.99 6.12
N ARG A 74 18.20 -8.85 7.12
CA ARG A 74 17.70 -10.24 7.07
C ARG A 74 16.34 -10.29 7.76
N VAL A 75 15.29 -10.53 6.97
CA VAL A 75 13.92 -10.73 7.47
C VAL A 75 13.42 -12.07 6.94
N SER A 76 12.92 -12.93 7.83
CA SER A 76 12.23 -14.15 7.44
C SER A 76 10.72 -13.91 7.42
N HIS A 77 10.04 -14.40 6.40
CA HIS A 77 8.58 -14.37 6.33
C HIS A 77 8.06 -15.77 6.65
N LEU A 78 7.40 -15.92 7.80
CA LEU A 78 6.66 -17.12 8.16
C LEU A 78 5.22 -16.94 7.67
N ALA A 79 4.95 -17.41 6.46
CA ALA A 79 3.59 -17.53 5.95
C ALA A 79 3.15 -18.99 6.03
N GLU A 80 2.04 -19.25 6.71
CA GLU A 80 1.33 -20.52 6.59
C GLU A 80 0.18 -20.29 5.61
N ILE A 81 0.32 -20.80 4.37
CA ILE A 81 -0.77 -20.74 3.39
C ILE A 81 -1.17 -22.18 3.06
N ALA A 82 -2.18 -22.68 3.78
CA ALA A 82 -2.88 -23.90 3.41
C ALA A 82 -4.00 -23.56 2.42
N VAL A 83 -3.71 -23.59 1.11
CA VAL A 83 -4.78 -23.57 0.10
C VAL A 83 -5.23 -25.00 -0.12
N ARG A 84 -6.42 -25.35 0.36
CA ARG A 84 -7.14 -26.54 -0.11
C ARG A 84 -8.05 -26.12 -1.26
N VAL A 85 -7.79 -26.68 -2.44
CA VAL A 85 -8.66 -26.64 -3.61
C VAL A 85 -9.73 -27.70 -3.46
#